data_AF-S9SB86-F1
#
_entry.id   AF-S9SB86-F1
#
_cell.length_a   1.000
_cell.length_b   1.000
_cell.length_c   1.000
_cell.angle_alpha   90.00
_cell.angle_beta   90.00
_cell.angle_gamma   90.00
#
_symmetry.space_group_name_H-M   'P 1'
#
loop_
_entity.id
_entity.type
_entity.pdbx_description
1 polymer ?
#
loop_
_entity_poly.entity_id
_entity_poly.type
_entity_poly.pdbx_seq_one_letter_code
_entity_poly.pdbx_strand_id
1 'polypeptide(L)'
;MSRWLQVAVPLGLAVISPLVMEPRNWGDIRQGTMMALSVLGAAVFVRLARGMPITNTDFFEVQEIRDLSFAVKIVMRRMIALIILAFMSIIGLNFIELFLKAASSLTVGLEAKGVISGLISGVLTFLVAFTLARAVNVVRGDYDLVELQSTLMIRAVERKHAKEVAARLDEADKASPFMPREGYGRQIQH
;
A
#
# COMPACT_ATOMS: atom_id res chain seq x y z
N MET A 1 10.07 3.94 6.85
CA MET A 1 10.85 2.72 7.17
C MET A 1 11.71 2.38 5.98
N SER A 2 13.04 2.46 6.13
CA SER A 2 14.00 2.23 5.05
C SER A 2 13.72 0.92 4.31
N ARG A 3 13.81 0.93 2.97
CA ARG A 3 13.65 -0.27 2.12
C ARG A 3 14.51 -1.45 2.62
N TRP A 4 15.65 -1.15 3.24
CA TRP A 4 16.57 -2.12 3.82
C TRP A 4 16.01 -2.86 5.03
N LEU A 5 15.30 -2.18 5.93
CA LEU A 5 14.69 -2.82 7.11
C LEU A 5 13.65 -3.88 6.73
N GLN A 6 13.02 -3.75 5.57
CA GLN A 6 11.99 -4.67 5.08
C GLN A 6 12.55 -6.01 4.62
N VAL A 7 13.84 -6.05 4.26
CA VAL A 7 14.55 -7.27 3.86
C VAL A 7 15.44 -7.75 5.01
N ALA A 8 16.12 -6.83 5.70
CA ALA A 8 17.02 -7.14 6.79
C ALA A 8 16.33 -7.82 7.98
N VAL A 9 15.10 -7.39 8.34
CA VAL A 9 14.36 -8.01 9.45
C VAL A 9 13.96 -9.46 9.13
N PRO A 10 13.31 -9.76 7.99
CA PRO A 10 13.04 -11.14 7.60
C PRO A 10 14.30 -11.97 7.42
N LEU A 11 15.38 -11.40 6.86
CA LEU A 11 16.65 -12.09 6.68
C LEU A 11 17.30 -12.44 8.03
N GLY A 12 17.29 -11.52 8.99
CA GLY A 12 17.78 -11.76 10.34
C GLY A 12 16.99 -12.84 11.06
N LEU A 13 15.65 -12.80 10.96
CA LEU A 13 14.78 -13.84 11.52
C LEU A 13 15.03 -15.20 10.85
N ALA A 14 15.30 -15.22 9.55
CA ALA A 14 15.62 -16.44 8.81
C ALA A 14 16.96 -17.06 9.22
N VAL A 15 17.96 -16.25 9.58
CA VAL A 15 19.26 -16.73 10.05
C VAL A 15 19.19 -17.23 11.50
N ILE A 16 18.36 -16.60 12.34
CA ILE A 16 18.17 -16.99 13.75
C ILE A 16 17.24 -18.20 13.87
N SER A 17 16.26 -18.33 12.98
CA SER A 17 15.24 -19.38 13.02
C SER A 17 15.79 -20.80 13.14
N PRO A 18 16.83 -21.24 12.40
CA PRO A 18 17.39 -22.58 12.55
C PRO A 18 17.96 -22.86 13.95
N LEU A 19 18.33 -21.81 14.70
CA LEU A 19 18.90 -21.93 16.05
C LEU A 19 17.83 -22.00 17.14
N VAL A 20 16.64 -21.45 16.88
CA VAL A 20 15.56 -21.29 17.87
C VAL A 20 14.37 -22.20 17.55
N MET A 21 14.20 -22.55 16.28
CA MET A 21 12.99 -23.16 15.76
C MET A 21 13.32 -24.46 15.02
N GLU A 22 13.17 -25.56 15.74
CA GLU A 22 13.24 -26.87 15.12
C GLU A 22 12.15 -27.02 14.05
N PRO A 23 12.44 -27.70 12.93
CA PRO A 23 11.46 -27.92 11.85
C PRO A 23 10.15 -28.55 12.33
N ARG A 24 10.18 -29.28 13.45
CA ARG A 24 9.01 -29.92 14.06
C ARG A 24 8.03 -28.94 14.69
N ASN A 25 8.52 -27.82 15.22
CA ASN A 25 7.70 -26.80 15.89
C ASN A 25 6.78 -26.06 14.90
N TRP A 26 7.07 -26.13 13.60
CA TRP A 26 6.17 -25.60 12.57
C TRP A 26 4.83 -26.31 12.57
N GLY A 27 4.74 -27.58 12.96
CA GLY A 27 3.48 -28.30 13.08
C GLY A 27 2.53 -27.62 14.07
N ASP A 28 3.06 -27.21 15.23
CA ASP A 28 2.29 -26.62 16.31
C ASP A 28 1.75 -25.23 15.97
N ILE A 29 2.55 -24.43 15.25
CA ILE A 29 2.18 -23.06 14.85
C ILE A 29 1.54 -22.96 13.46
N ARG A 30 1.52 -24.05 12.69
CA ARG A 30 1.04 -24.06 11.30
C ARG A 30 -0.38 -23.54 11.18
N GLN A 31 -1.29 -24.03 12.01
CA GLN A 31 -2.71 -23.66 11.94
C GLN A 31 -2.90 -22.16 12.22
N GLY A 32 -2.26 -21.63 13.26
CA GLY A 32 -2.31 -20.20 13.58
C GLY A 32 -1.70 -19.33 12.48
N THR A 33 -0.54 -19.74 11.94
CA THR A 33 0.14 -19.00 10.87
C THR A 33 -0.68 -19.02 9.58
N MET A 34 -1.25 -20.17 9.20
CA MET A 34 -2.13 -20.28 8.03
C MET A 34 -3.39 -19.43 8.18
N MET A 35 -3.99 -19.41 9.37
CA MET A 35 -5.16 -18.57 9.65
C MET A 35 -4.81 -17.08 9.46
N ALA A 36 -3.70 -16.63 10.04
CA ALA A 36 -3.25 -15.24 9.91
C ALA A 36 -2.98 -14.86 8.44
N LEU A 37 -2.28 -15.72 7.68
CA LEU A 37 -2.02 -15.51 6.26
C LEU A 37 -3.31 -15.51 5.42
N SER A 38 -4.28 -16.35 5.78
CA SER A 38 -5.58 -16.43 5.08
C SER A 38 -6.42 -15.17 5.31
N VAL A 39 -6.45 -14.66 6.54
CA VAL A 39 -7.12 -13.38 6.88
C VAL A 39 -6.46 -12.23 6.13
N LEU A 40 -5.13 -12.20 6.06
CA LEU A 40 -4.39 -11.22 5.26
C LEU A 40 -4.76 -11.31 3.78
N GLY A 41 -4.77 -12.51 3.20
CA GLY A 41 -5.18 -12.72 1.81
C GLY A 41 -6.60 -12.25 1.55
N ALA A 42 -7.55 -12.61 2.43
CA ALA A 42 -8.95 -12.19 2.34
C ALA A 42 -9.09 -10.66 2.39
N ALA A 43 -8.38 -9.99 3.30
CA ALA A 43 -8.39 -8.53 3.41
C ALA A 43 -7.91 -7.86 2.11
N VAL A 44 -6.88 -8.41 1.46
CA VAL A 44 -6.38 -7.90 0.17
C VAL A 44 -7.42 -8.13 -0.95
N PHE A 45 -8.07 -9.29 -1.00
CA PHE A 45 -9.13 -9.56 -1.98
C PHE A 45 -10.33 -8.64 -1.84
N VAL A 46 -10.82 -8.42 -0.60
CA VAL A 46 -11.90 -7.47 -0.33
C VAL A 46 -11.53 -6.08 -0.84
N ARG A 47 -10.28 -5.68 -0.68
CA ARG A 47 -9.82 -4.38 -1.14
C ARG A 47 -9.72 -4.27 -2.67
N LEU A 48 -9.21 -5.29 -3.34
CA LEU A 48 -9.22 -5.34 -4.80
C LEU A 48 -10.65 -5.31 -5.36
N ALA A 49 -11.59 -5.97 -4.68
CA ALA A 49 -12.99 -6.06 -5.09
C ALA A 49 -13.78 -4.75 -4.87
N ARG A 50 -13.45 -3.96 -3.85
CA ARG A 50 -14.13 -2.69 -3.56
C ARG A 50 -13.87 -1.61 -4.63
N GLY A 51 -12.92 -1.81 -5.53
CA GLY A 51 -12.53 -0.80 -6.51
C GLY A 51 -12.00 0.47 -5.85
N MET A 52 -11.63 1.47 -6.64
CA MET A 52 -11.27 2.77 -6.10
C MET A 52 -12.49 3.70 -6.04
N PRO A 53 -12.62 4.51 -4.99
CA PRO A 53 -13.61 5.57 -4.91
C PRO A 53 -13.15 6.75 -5.80
N ILE A 54 -13.32 6.64 -7.12
CA ILE A 54 -13.29 7.82 -8.01
C ILE A 54 -14.68 7.91 -8.60
N THR A 55 -15.59 8.53 -7.85
CA THR A 55 -16.99 8.70 -8.26
C THR A 55 -17.20 9.97 -9.10
N ASN A 56 -16.19 10.83 -9.28
CA ASN A 56 -16.32 11.97 -10.17
C ASN A 56 -14.95 12.46 -10.72
N THR A 57 -14.66 12.15 -11.99
CA THR A 57 -13.43 12.54 -12.70
C THR A 57 -13.44 13.99 -13.18
N ASP A 58 -14.61 14.65 -13.18
CA ASP A 58 -14.79 15.95 -13.84
C ASP A 58 -14.12 17.12 -13.09
N PHE A 59 -13.66 16.89 -11.85
CA PHE A 59 -12.98 17.89 -11.02
C PHE A 59 -11.45 17.82 -11.07
N PHE A 60 -10.88 16.82 -11.74
CA PHE A 60 -9.44 16.59 -11.78
C PHE A 60 -8.84 17.00 -13.12
N GLU A 61 -7.65 17.60 -13.08
CA GLU A 61 -6.88 17.85 -14.30
C GLU A 61 -6.33 16.54 -14.85
N VAL A 62 -6.13 16.48 -16.17
CA VAL A 62 -5.62 15.28 -16.87
C VAL A 62 -4.30 14.78 -16.26
N GLN A 63 -3.44 15.69 -15.81
CA GLN A 63 -2.17 15.36 -15.17
C GLN A 63 -2.35 14.73 -13.78
N GLU A 64 -3.30 15.23 -12.98
CA GLU A 64 -3.61 14.69 -11.65
C GLU A 64 -4.23 13.29 -11.73
N ILE A 65 -5.11 13.07 -12.71
CA ILE A 65 -5.68 11.74 -13.00
C ILE A 65 -4.56 10.77 -13.38
N ARG A 66 -3.56 11.23 -14.15
CA ARG A 66 -2.43 10.40 -14.57
C ARG A 66 -1.54 9.99 -13.41
N ASP A 67 -1.20 10.94 -12.53
CA ASP A 67 -0.38 10.68 -11.34
C ASP A 67 -1.10 9.75 -10.37
N LEU A 68 -2.39 9.97 -10.13
CA LEU A 68 -3.23 9.08 -9.32
C LEU A 68 -3.29 7.67 -9.94
N SER A 69 -3.57 7.57 -11.24
CA SER A 69 -3.63 6.29 -11.95
C SER A 69 -2.30 5.52 -11.88
N PHE A 70 -1.16 6.22 -11.96
CA PHE A 70 0.15 5.60 -11.83
C PHE A 70 0.41 5.10 -10.40
N ALA A 71 0.10 5.91 -9.38
CA ALA A 71 0.22 5.53 -7.98
C ALA A 71 -0.61 4.27 -7.67
N VAL A 72 -1.84 4.22 -8.20
CA VAL A 72 -2.75 3.08 -8.01
C VAL A 72 -2.22 1.83 -8.67
N LYS A 73 -1.74 1.93 -9.92
CA LYS A 73 -1.15 0.79 -10.63
C LYS A 73 0.01 0.19 -9.85
N ILE A 74 0.82 1.03 -9.20
CA ILE A 74 1.90 0.58 -8.31
C ILE A 74 1.34 -0.17 -7.10
N VAL A 75 0.31 0.37 -6.43
CA VAL A 75 -0.33 -0.26 -5.28
C VAL A 75 -0.94 -1.62 -5.65
N MET A 76 -1.68 -1.70 -6.76
CA MET A 76 -2.24 -2.96 -7.27
C MET A 76 -1.15 -4.00 -7.56
N ARG A 77 -0.04 -3.61 -8.19
CA ARG A 77 1.08 -4.54 -8.45
C ARG A 77 1.70 -5.05 -7.15
N ARG A 78 1.79 -4.20 -6.12
CA ARG A 78 2.29 -4.59 -4.79
C ARG A 78 1.33 -5.55 -4.08
N MET A 79 0.01 -5.38 -4.24
CA MET A 79 -0.99 -6.31 -3.70
C MET A 79 -0.91 -7.68 -4.35
N ILE A 80 -0.79 -7.75 -5.68
CA ILE A 80 -0.64 -9.04 -6.39
C ILE A 80 0.62 -9.76 -5.90
N ALA A 81 1.74 -9.04 -5.76
CA ALA A 81 2.97 -9.60 -5.22
C ALA A 81 2.78 -10.13 -3.79
N LEU A 82 2.03 -9.43 -2.94
CA LEU A 82 1.70 -9.88 -1.58
C LEU A 82 0.85 -11.16 -1.60
N ILE A 83 -0.15 -11.26 -2.49
CA ILE A 83 -0.98 -12.46 -2.65
C ILE A 83 -0.13 -13.65 -3.04
N ILE A 84 0.74 -13.51 -4.05
CA ILE A 84 1.65 -14.58 -4.49
C ILE A 84 2.53 -15.06 -3.33
N LEU A 85 3.09 -14.12 -2.57
CA LEU A 85 3.97 -14.43 -1.45
C LEU A 85 3.22 -15.13 -0.29
N ALA A 86 1.99 -14.71 -0.01
CA ALA A 86 1.12 -15.37 0.97
C ALA A 86 0.79 -16.80 0.54
N PHE A 87 0.45 -17.03 -0.74
CA PHE A 87 0.23 -18.38 -1.27
C PHE A 87 1.50 -19.23 -1.18
N MET A 88 2.66 -18.70 -1.56
CA MET A 88 3.94 -19.41 -1.44
C MET A 88 4.24 -19.80 0.01
N SER A 89 3.94 -18.91 0.97
CA SER A 89 4.10 -19.19 2.40
C SER A 89 3.14 -20.29 2.88
N ILE A 90 1.88 -20.25 2.45
CA ILE A 90 0.88 -21.28 2.77
C ILE A 90 1.27 -22.63 2.18
N ILE A 91 1.71 -22.67 0.93
CA ILE A 91 2.19 -23.90 0.28
C ILE A 91 3.42 -24.43 1.03
N GLY A 92 4.39 -23.56 1.34
CA GLY A 92 5.57 -23.92 2.13
C GLY A 92 5.22 -24.56 3.47
N LEU A 93 4.26 -23.98 4.20
CA LEU A 93 3.76 -24.51 5.48
C LEU A 93 3.04 -25.85 5.32
N ASN A 94 2.24 -26.02 4.26
CA ASN A 94 1.48 -27.25 4.05
C ASN A 94 2.35 -28.45 3.67
N PHE A 95 3.40 -28.20 2.89
CA PHE A 95 4.27 -29.24 2.35
C PHE A 95 5.59 -29.36 3.09
N ILE A 96 5.76 -28.71 4.25
CA ILE A 96 7.02 -28.73 5.01
C ILE A 96 7.50 -30.15 5.32
N GLU A 97 6.60 -31.05 5.75
CA GLU A 97 6.94 -32.44 6.03
C GLU A 97 7.37 -33.21 4.78
N LEU A 98 6.73 -32.92 3.63
CA LEU A 98 7.09 -33.52 2.35
C LEU A 98 8.47 -33.05 1.91
N PHE A 99 8.76 -31.75 2.06
CA PHE A 99 10.08 -31.20 1.76
C PHE A 99 11.17 -31.77 2.67
N LEU A 100 10.90 -31.92 3.96
CA LEU A 100 11.83 -32.55 4.90
C LEU A 100 12.08 -34.02 4.56
N LYS A 101 11.03 -34.78 4.20
CA LYS A 101 11.17 -36.18 3.75
C LYS A 101 11.98 -36.29 2.47
N ALA A 102 11.66 -35.48 1.45
CA ALA A 102 12.41 -35.45 0.19
C ALA A 102 13.88 -35.08 0.40
N ALA A 103 14.15 -34.05 1.21
CA ALA A 103 15.51 -33.65 1.57
C ALA A 103 16.26 -34.79 2.27
N SER A 104 15.62 -35.45 3.24
CA SER A 104 16.22 -36.55 3.98
C SER A 104 16.57 -37.76 3.10
N SER A 105 15.85 -37.95 1.98
CA SER A 105 16.08 -39.03 1.01
C SER A 105 17.25 -38.76 0.06
N LEU A 106 17.56 -37.48 -0.20
CA LEU A 106 18.70 -37.09 -1.05
C LEU A 106 20.02 -37.03 -0.26
N THR A 107 19.97 -36.81 1.06
CA THR A 107 21.18 -36.67 1.89
C THR A 107 21.64 -37.97 2.52
N VAL A 108 22.89 -38.35 2.26
CA VAL A 108 23.52 -39.59 2.75
C VAL A 108 24.21 -39.42 4.12
N GLY A 109 24.25 -38.22 4.72
CA GLY A 109 24.92 -37.95 6.00
C GLY A 109 24.03 -37.30 7.07
N LEU A 110 24.27 -37.64 8.35
CA LEU A 110 23.57 -37.06 9.52
C LEU A 110 23.77 -35.54 9.65
N GLU A 111 24.98 -35.04 9.38
CA GLU A 111 25.27 -33.60 9.42
C GLU A 111 24.58 -32.84 8.28
N ALA A 112 24.56 -33.43 7.07
CA ALA A 112 23.87 -32.84 5.92
C ALA A 112 22.34 -32.75 6.15
N LYS A 113 21.75 -33.73 6.86
CA LYS A 113 20.33 -33.70 7.25
C LYS A 113 20.02 -32.52 8.17
N GLY A 114 20.87 -32.25 9.16
CA GLY A 114 20.73 -31.12 10.08
C GLY A 114 20.76 -29.78 9.34
N VAL A 115 21.78 -29.56 8.50
CA VAL A 115 21.94 -28.31 7.74
C VAL A 115 20.76 -28.05 6.79
N ILE A 116 20.33 -29.05 6.04
CA ILE A 116 19.21 -28.87 5.09
C ILE A 116 17.90 -28.62 5.83
N SER A 117 17.66 -29.32 6.94
CA SER A 117 16.46 -29.10 7.75
C SER A 117 16.41 -27.67 8.32
N GLY A 118 17.56 -27.15 8.76
CA GLY A 118 17.73 -25.76 9.18
C GLY A 118 17.47 -24.78 8.05
N LEU A 119 18.02 -25.03 6.85
CA LEU A 119 17.79 -24.19 5.67
C LEU A 119 16.31 -24.12 5.29
N ILE A 120 15.59 -25.25 5.31
CA ILE A 120 14.15 -25.29 5.02
C ILE A 120 13.37 -24.44 6.05
N SER A 121 13.69 -24.59 7.34
CA SER A 121 13.09 -23.79 8.42
C SER A 121 13.38 -22.29 8.25
N GLY A 122 14.62 -21.94 7.93
CA GLY A 122 15.04 -20.56 7.69
C GLY A 122 14.35 -19.93 6.47
N VAL A 123 14.24 -20.66 5.37
CA VAL A 123 13.50 -20.21 4.16
C VAL A 123 12.02 -20.01 4.48
N LEU A 124 11.41 -20.89 5.27
CA LEU A 124 10.01 -20.76 5.64
C LEU A 124 9.78 -19.56 6.57
N THR A 125 10.65 -19.37 7.57
CA THR A 125 10.64 -18.17 8.42
C THR A 125 10.81 -16.91 7.58
N PHE A 126 11.75 -16.92 6.64
CA PHE A 126 11.95 -15.79 5.72
C PHE A 126 10.66 -15.48 4.97
N LEU A 127 10.01 -16.48 4.37
CA LEU A 127 8.79 -16.30 3.59
C LEU A 127 7.66 -15.72 4.44
N VAL A 128 7.42 -16.27 5.63
CA VAL A 128 6.36 -15.80 6.54
C VAL A 128 6.67 -14.37 7.02
N ALA A 129 7.88 -14.14 7.53
CA ALA A 129 8.29 -12.82 8.03
C ALA A 129 8.31 -11.75 6.93
N PHE A 130 8.77 -12.11 5.73
CA PHE A 130 8.78 -11.23 4.57
C PHE A 130 7.34 -10.92 4.12
N THR A 131 6.42 -11.88 4.19
CA THR A 131 4.99 -11.66 3.91
C THR A 131 4.38 -10.66 4.86
N LEU A 132 4.63 -10.79 6.17
CA LEU A 132 4.15 -9.85 7.18
C LEU A 132 4.76 -8.45 6.98
N ALA A 133 6.07 -8.37 6.76
CA ALA A 133 6.74 -7.11 6.47
C ALA A 133 6.15 -6.44 5.22
N ARG A 134 5.80 -7.23 4.20
CA ARG A 134 5.22 -6.72 2.97
C ARG A 134 3.76 -6.31 3.14
N ALA A 135 2.98 -7.01 3.95
CA ALA A 135 1.63 -6.61 4.33
C ALA A 135 1.62 -5.21 4.97
N VAL A 136 2.51 -4.94 5.94
CA VAL A 136 2.64 -3.62 6.57
C VAL A 136 2.96 -2.53 5.55
N ASN A 137 3.77 -2.83 4.53
CA ASN A 137 4.10 -1.86 3.49
C ASN A 137 2.95 -1.60 2.51
N VAL A 138 2.12 -2.61 2.25
CA VAL A 138 0.90 -2.39 1.49
C VAL A 138 0.01 -1.43 2.27
N VAL A 139 -0.25 -1.69 3.56
CA VAL A 139 -1.05 -0.79 4.43
C VAL A 139 -0.54 0.65 4.40
N ARG A 140 0.77 0.88 4.46
CA ARG A 140 1.34 2.23 4.34
C ARG A 140 1.09 2.86 2.97
N GLY A 141 1.30 2.11 1.89
CA GLY A 141 1.00 2.61 0.55
C GLY A 141 -0.46 2.98 0.34
N ASP A 142 -1.35 2.41 1.16
CA ASP A 142 -2.77 2.71 1.14
C ASP A 142 -3.07 4.03 1.83
N TYR A 143 -2.41 4.25 2.97
CA TYR A 143 -2.44 5.52 3.67
C TYR A 143 -1.92 6.64 2.78
N ASP A 144 -0.77 6.44 2.13
CA ASP A 144 -0.19 7.40 1.18
C ASP A 144 -1.14 7.71 0.02
N LEU A 145 -1.86 6.69 -0.48
CA LEU A 145 -2.84 6.87 -1.56
C LEU A 145 -4.06 7.67 -1.10
N VAL A 146 -4.56 7.43 0.11
CA VAL A 146 -5.68 8.19 0.69
C VAL A 146 -5.28 9.63 0.94
N GLU A 147 -4.07 9.87 1.42
CA GLU A 147 -3.52 11.22 1.61
C GLU A 147 -3.38 11.97 0.28
N LEU A 148 -2.89 11.29 -0.77
CA LEU A 148 -2.83 11.85 -2.12
C LEU A 148 -4.24 12.18 -2.65
N GLN A 149 -5.20 11.27 -2.50
CA GLN A 149 -6.59 11.50 -2.90
C GLN A 149 -7.21 12.70 -2.15
N SER A 150 -6.97 12.82 -0.85
CA SER A 150 -7.43 13.94 -0.03
C SER A 150 -6.83 15.27 -0.49
N THR A 151 -5.52 15.29 -0.73
CA THR A 151 -4.81 16.48 -1.22
C THR A 151 -5.33 16.94 -2.58
N LEU A 152 -5.53 16.00 -3.51
CA LEU A 152 -6.07 16.32 -4.84
C LEU A 152 -7.52 16.83 -4.74
N MET A 153 -8.33 16.29 -3.83
CA MET A 153 -9.70 16.76 -3.60
C MET A 153 -9.74 18.18 -3.02
N ILE A 154 -8.86 18.51 -2.07
CA ILE A 154 -8.72 19.87 -1.51
C ILE A 154 -8.35 20.85 -2.62
N ARG A 155 -7.33 20.53 -3.44
CA ARG A 155 -6.92 21.39 -4.58
C ARG A 155 -8.04 21.59 -5.60
N ALA A 156 -8.82 20.55 -5.88
CA ALA A 156 -9.97 20.65 -6.78
C ALA A 156 -11.05 21.61 -6.23
N VAL A 157 -11.33 21.54 -4.92
CA VAL A 157 -12.26 22.45 -4.24
C VAL A 157 -11.74 23.89 -4.20
N GLU A 158 -10.47 24.10 -3.89
CA GLU A 158 -9.83 25.43 -3.90
C GLU A 158 -9.90 26.08 -5.29
N ARG A 159 -9.61 25.32 -6.36
CA ARG A 159 -9.75 25.82 -7.74
C ARG A 159 -11.19 26.17 -8.09
N LYS A 160 -12.17 25.38 -7.63
CA LYS A 160 -13.59 25.67 -7.87
C LYS A 160 -13.98 26.97 -7.20
N HIS A 161 -13.61 27.16 -5.93
CA HIS A 161 -13.87 28.42 -5.22
C HIS A 161 -13.13 29.60 -5.84
N ALA A 162 -11.89 29.45 -6.28
CA ALA A 162 -11.15 30.50 -6.97
C ALA A 162 -11.84 30.93 -8.28
N LYS A 163 -12.37 29.99 -9.06
CA LYS A 163 -13.16 30.28 -10.27
C LYS A 163 -14.47 30.98 -9.95
N GLU A 164 -15.19 30.55 -8.91
CA GLU A 164 -16.43 31.20 -8.46
C GLU A 164 -16.17 32.64 -7.97
N VAL A 165 -15.10 32.87 -7.22
CA VAL A 165 -14.71 34.20 -6.76
C VAL A 165 -14.29 35.08 -7.93
N ALA A 166 -13.48 34.58 -8.86
CA ALA A 166 -13.09 35.31 -10.06
C ALA A 166 -14.31 35.69 -10.91
N ALA A 167 -15.26 34.77 -11.11
CA ALA A 167 -16.50 35.06 -11.83
C ALA A 167 -17.34 36.15 -11.14
N ARG A 168 -17.45 36.12 -9.81
CA ARG A 168 -18.15 37.17 -9.04
C ARG A 168 -17.45 38.53 -9.13
N LEU A 169 -16.12 38.56 -9.14
CA LEU A 169 -15.36 39.79 -9.34
C LEU A 169 -15.57 40.35 -10.75
N ASP A 170 -15.54 39.48 -11.76
CA ASP A 170 -15.79 39.84 -13.17
C ASP A 170 -17.23 40.37 -13.37
N GLU A 171 -18.22 39.78 -12.68
CA GLU A 171 -19.60 40.27 -12.66
C GLU A 171 -19.73 41.61 -11.92
N ALA A 172 -19.02 41.81 -10.81
CA ALA A 172 -19.02 43.07 -10.06
C ALA A 172 -18.36 44.23 -10.85
N ASP A 173 -17.31 43.93 -11.61
CA ASP A 173 -16.63 44.89 -12.49
C ASP A 173 -17.53 45.28 -13.67
N LYS A 174 -18.25 44.30 -14.25
CA LYS A 174 -19.27 44.56 -15.29
C LYS A 174 -20.51 45.27 -14.76
N ALA A 175 -20.84 45.11 -13.47
CA ALA A 175 -21.99 45.73 -12.82
C ALA A 175 -21.72 47.14 -12.27
N SER A 176 -20.50 47.66 -12.40
CA SER A 176 -20.15 49.01 -11.95
C SER A 176 -20.02 50.00 -13.12
N PRO A 177 -21.13 50.55 -13.66
CA PRO A 177 -21.03 51.83 -14.33
C PRO A 177 -20.71 52.84 -13.23
N PHE A 178 -19.47 53.32 -13.20
CA PHE A 178 -19.15 54.61 -12.57
C PHE A 178 -20.00 55.67 -13.29
N MET A 179 -21.25 55.83 -12.86
CA MET A 179 -22.03 57.01 -13.16
C MET A 179 -21.53 58.08 -12.19
N PRO A 180 -20.78 59.10 -12.64
CA PRO A 180 -20.57 60.27 -11.80
C PRO A 180 -21.96 60.82 -11.48
N ARG A 181 -22.33 60.87 -10.19
CA ARG A 181 -23.52 61.60 -9.76
C ARG A 181 -23.32 63.06 -10.17
N GLU A 182 -24.08 63.52 -11.16
CA GLU A 182 -24.17 64.92 -11.54
C GLU A 182 -24.47 65.75 -10.29
N GLY A 183 -23.52 66.56 -9.82
CA GLY A 183 -23.75 67.45 -8.67
C GLY A 183 -22.55 67.78 -7.78
N TYR A 184 -21.44 67.05 -7.84
CA TYR A 184 -20.22 67.43 -7.11
C TYR A 184 -19.37 68.40 -7.93
N GLY A 185 -19.77 69.68 -7.92
CA GLY A 185 -19.06 70.73 -8.64
C GLY A 185 -19.74 72.09 -8.63
N ARG A 186 -20.45 72.47 -7.55
CA ARG A 186 -20.79 73.89 -7.37
C ARG A 186 -19.57 74.61 -6.83
N GLN A 187 -18.84 75.28 -7.72
CA GLN A 187 -17.91 76.33 -7.34
C GLN A 187 -18.68 77.40 -6.57
N ILE A 188 -18.38 77.56 -5.29
CA ILE A 188 -18.79 78.74 -4.52
C ILE A 188 -17.81 79.84 -4.93
N GLN A 189 -18.21 80.72 -5.83
CA GLN A 189 -17.51 81.99 -6.04
C GLN A 189 -18.20 83.05 -5.17
N HIS A 190 -17.39 83.61 -4.27
CA HIS A 190 -17.66 84.80 -3.45
C HIS A 190 -17.57 86.08 -4.29
#